data_AF-A0A3S1BA00-F1
#
_entry.id   AF-A0A3S1BA00-F1
#
_cell.length_a   1.000
_cell.length_b   1.000
_cell.length_c   1.000
_cell.angle_alpha   90.00
_cell.angle_beta   90.00
_cell.angle_gamma   90.00
#
_symmetry.space_group_name_H-M   'P 1'
#
loop_
_entity.id
_entity.type
_entity.pdbx_description
1 polymer ?
#
loop_
_entity_poly.entity_id
_entity_poly.type
_entity_poly.pdbx_seq_one_letter_code
_entity_poly.pdbx_strand_id
1 'polypeptide(L)'
;MRSSQRHTGFGKKLLRGVWMKTFKTYFFTLGEVILLAGIFLAVAVLHNYVLVPNSGSYGQYLMHNLPLWISIMFAIDAVLLTIYFLIKKSILKDRYVKVSQLCNFSRLKGKDFLISTYVAIAAGLLFVCLLKLPFVKANFPDMQDYINLFMNSDSFILTLLGLAVIGPLFEEIFFRGILFSMMRGKLPFLVALLVQAVIYGYCQPSSSIQVTGFFLAIMYGIMYTKMKTILSTIWTGVLLNAFIFTSKQIGLHEVIEGFSPSTLLIIIALCLFVIVSSLIVLGQEERKLPYIKVIGNLLLWTGLYVVIYYPILFIWNNHIMSIASISGWLGENNVLGFIFFDTISLAVFYVVMRLIHKKSLIVECNFSAIPPRAGIVMGILGAAMGVWVQCFFKIPYFADNFPQFQQLFDYLTTASLPVFIAFLILHSMYKEVYFRALIYNVLRPAFSVPMSIIVTGIIYGGLFFNWDIPLTIYASAGALIFGLLFEWYRSIWAPIINEIVLFGTYFVMKKLQLTFSAGIVIAMVASSVVIIYTMYWLWKRREIDQENANSAHVQAAVQSAVSL
;
A
#
# COMPACT_ATOMS: atom_id res chain seq x y z
N MET A 1 54.35 -28.74 -6.24
CA MET A 1 53.06 -28.96 -6.93
C MET A 1 52.31 -30.09 -6.25
N ARG A 2 51.04 -29.86 -5.83
CA ARG A 2 50.04 -30.74 -5.18
C ARG A 2 49.74 -30.39 -3.71
N SER A 3 48.84 -29.43 -3.48
CA SER A 3 48.01 -29.41 -2.25
C SER A 3 46.80 -28.43 -2.24
N SER A 4 46.34 -27.81 -3.34
CA SER A 4 45.27 -26.78 -3.25
C SER A 4 43.93 -27.06 -3.95
N GLN A 5 43.60 -28.31 -4.32
CA GLN A 5 42.36 -28.59 -5.08
C GLN A 5 41.25 -29.38 -4.34
N ARG A 6 41.27 -29.55 -3.01
CA ARG A 6 40.21 -30.32 -2.31
C ARG A 6 39.07 -29.51 -1.68
N HIS A 7 39.11 -28.18 -1.67
CA HIS A 7 38.11 -27.39 -0.90
C HIS A 7 36.90 -26.85 -1.68
N THR A 8 36.81 -27.00 -3.01
CA THR A 8 35.71 -26.42 -3.82
C THR A 8 34.54 -27.38 -4.09
N GLY A 9 34.71 -28.69 -3.88
CA GLY A 9 33.66 -29.70 -4.12
C GLY A 9 32.71 -29.94 -2.94
N PHE A 10 33.18 -29.73 -1.71
CA PHE A 10 32.41 -30.03 -0.49
C PHE A 10 31.30 -28.99 -0.24
N GLY A 11 31.59 -27.71 -0.46
CA GLY A 11 30.61 -26.62 -0.32
C GLY A 11 29.44 -26.73 -1.30
N LYS A 12 29.69 -27.10 -2.56
CA LYS A 12 28.63 -27.29 -3.57
C LYS A 12 27.72 -28.50 -3.28
N LYS A 13 28.27 -29.61 -2.75
CA LYS A 13 27.47 -30.77 -2.32
C LYS A 13 26.64 -30.46 -1.07
N LEU A 14 27.21 -29.74 -0.11
CA LEU A 14 26.51 -29.32 1.11
C LEU A 14 25.36 -28.36 0.78
N LEU A 15 25.60 -27.35 -0.08
CA LEU A 15 24.58 -26.41 -0.55
C LEU A 15 23.47 -27.08 -1.35
N ARG A 16 23.80 -28.04 -2.24
CA ARG A 16 22.79 -28.86 -2.94
C ARG A 16 21.97 -29.72 -1.96
N GLY A 17 22.60 -30.30 -0.94
CA GLY A 17 21.91 -31.11 0.07
C GLY A 17 20.93 -30.30 0.92
N VAL A 18 21.34 -29.10 1.36
CA VAL A 18 20.46 -28.17 2.09
C VAL A 18 19.31 -27.69 1.20
N TRP A 19 19.60 -27.31 -0.05
CA TRP A 19 18.59 -26.88 -1.01
C TRP A 19 17.55 -27.97 -1.30
N MET A 20 17.99 -29.21 -1.54
CA MET A 20 17.09 -30.35 -1.76
C MET A 20 16.22 -30.67 -0.54
N LYS A 21 16.77 -30.54 0.68
CA LYS A 21 16.02 -30.76 1.93
C LYS A 21 14.95 -29.67 2.13
N THR A 22 15.31 -28.41 1.88
CA THR A 22 14.36 -27.28 1.95
C THR A 22 13.28 -27.41 0.88
N PHE A 23 13.64 -27.72 -0.37
CA PHE A 23 12.69 -27.92 -1.46
C PHE A 23 11.69 -29.04 -1.15
N LYS A 24 12.17 -30.21 -0.71
CA LYS A 24 11.28 -31.31 -0.28
C LYS A 24 10.32 -30.86 0.82
N THR A 25 10.83 -30.15 1.83
CA THR A 25 10.01 -29.65 2.93
C THR A 25 8.91 -28.72 2.42
N TYR A 26 9.22 -27.82 1.50
CA TYR A 26 8.25 -26.88 0.94
C TYR A 26 7.22 -27.61 0.08
N PHE A 27 7.67 -28.50 -0.79
CA PHE A 27 6.81 -29.29 -1.67
C PHE A 27 5.79 -30.13 -0.88
N PHE A 28 6.24 -30.88 0.13
CA PHE A 28 5.33 -31.68 0.97
C PHE A 28 4.35 -30.80 1.76
N THR A 29 4.80 -29.63 2.22
CA THR A 29 3.92 -28.70 2.96
C THR A 29 2.85 -28.12 2.05
N LEU A 30 3.20 -27.73 0.83
CA LEU A 30 2.24 -27.23 -0.15
C LEU A 30 1.28 -28.34 -0.59
N GLY A 31 1.77 -29.56 -0.82
CA GLY A 31 0.93 -30.71 -1.13
C GLY A 31 -0.09 -31.01 -0.01
N GLU A 32 0.33 -30.88 1.25
CA GLU A 32 -0.56 -31.03 2.40
C GLU A 32 -1.62 -29.93 2.47
N VAL A 33 -1.24 -28.68 2.21
CA VAL A 33 -2.15 -27.53 2.15
C VAL A 33 -3.17 -27.71 1.02
N ILE A 34 -2.74 -28.16 -0.16
CA ILE A 34 -3.62 -28.44 -1.31
C ILE A 34 -4.59 -29.56 -0.97
N LEU A 35 -4.15 -30.62 -0.29
CA LEU A 35 -5.03 -31.70 0.14
C LEU A 35 -6.12 -31.19 1.09
N LEU A 36 -5.75 -30.39 2.09
CA LEU A 36 -6.70 -29.83 3.05
C LEU A 36 -7.70 -28.87 2.39
N ALA A 37 -7.22 -27.97 1.53
CA ALA A 37 -8.08 -27.08 0.75
C ALA A 37 -8.97 -27.88 -0.23
N GLY A 38 -8.45 -28.97 -0.78
CA GLY A 38 -9.19 -29.89 -1.64
C GLY A 38 -10.33 -30.60 -0.91
N ILE A 39 -10.12 -31.03 0.34
CA ILE A 39 -11.20 -31.59 1.19
C ILE A 39 -12.31 -30.56 1.37
N PHE A 40 -11.93 -29.34 1.76
CA PHE A 40 -12.87 -28.22 1.96
C PHE A 40 -13.70 -27.93 0.70
N LEU A 41 -13.03 -27.79 -0.46
CA LEU A 41 -13.71 -27.53 -1.72
C LEU A 41 -14.55 -28.73 -2.19
N ALA A 42 -14.10 -29.96 -1.93
CA ALA A 42 -14.85 -31.17 -2.28
C ALA A 42 -16.17 -31.24 -1.51
N VAL A 43 -16.20 -30.87 -0.24
CA VAL A 43 -17.45 -30.77 0.53
C VAL A 43 -18.38 -29.73 -0.09
N ALA A 44 -17.88 -28.54 -0.42
CA ALA A 44 -18.69 -27.51 -1.07
C ALA A 44 -19.31 -28.00 -2.40
N VAL A 45 -18.51 -28.66 -3.25
CA VAL A 45 -18.96 -29.21 -4.54
C VAL A 45 -19.96 -30.35 -4.35
N LEU A 46 -19.65 -31.34 -3.51
CA LEU A 46 -20.55 -32.47 -3.26
C LEU A 46 -21.86 -32.01 -2.61
N HIS A 47 -21.79 -31.07 -1.68
CA HIS A 47 -22.97 -30.54 -1.03
C HIS A 47 -23.88 -29.79 -2.02
N ASN A 48 -23.30 -28.91 -2.85
CA ASN A 48 -24.06 -28.10 -3.80
C ASN A 48 -24.60 -28.85 -5.01
N TYR A 49 -23.83 -29.77 -5.57
CA TYR A 49 -24.19 -30.43 -6.83
C TYR A 49 -24.78 -31.82 -6.65
N VAL A 50 -24.61 -32.44 -5.46
CA VAL A 50 -25.07 -33.81 -5.21
C VAL A 50 -26.07 -33.85 -4.06
N LEU A 51 -25.74 -33.35 -2.87
CA LEU A 51 -26.61 -33.54 -1.70
C LEU A 51 -27.86 -32.66 -1.76
N VAL A 52 -27.70 -31.35 -1.94
CA VAL A 52 -28.82 -30.40 -1.93
C VAL A 52 -29.84 -30.69 -3.05
N PRO A 53 -29.46 -30.82 -4.34
CA PRO A 53 -30.43 -31.05 -5.40
C PRO A 53 -31.20 -32.37 -5.29
N ASN A 54 -30.59 -33.41 -4.70
CA ASN A 54 -31.18 -34.74 -4.59
C ASN A 54 -31.94 -34.99 -3.28
N SER A 55 -32.06 -33.98 -2.41
CA SER A 55 -32.67 -34.13 -1.08
C SER A 55 -34.12 -33.61 -0.97
N GLY A 56 -34.74 -33.27 -2.11
CA GLY A 56 -36.15 -32.88 -2.16
C GLY A 56 -36.45 -31.63 -1.33
N SER A 57 -37.43 -31.73 -0.41
CA SER A 57 -37.87 -30.63 0.45
C SER A 57 -36.77 -30.08 1.37
N TYR A 58 -35.85 -30.94 1.81
CA TYR A 58 -34.71 -30.52 2.61
C TYR A 58 -33.77 -29.59 1.83
N GLY A 59 -33.49 -29.94 0.58
CA GLY A 59 -32.66 -29.12 -0.31
C GLY A 59 -33.27 -27.74 -0.57
N GLN A 60 -34.58 -27.70 -0.82
CA GLN A 60 -35.31 -26.43 -0.98
C GLN A 60 -35.25 -25.56 0.28
N TYR A 61 -35.43 -26.15 1.46
CA TYR A 61 -35.32 -25.44 2.73
C TYR A 61 -33.93 -24.86 2.97
N LEU A 62 -32.86 -25.60 2.63
CA LEU A 62 -31.48 -25.11 2.73
C LEU A 62 -31.17 -23.99 1.74
N MET A 63 -31.68 -24.09 0.51
CA MET A 63 -31.52 -23.03 -0.50
C MET A 63 -32.29 -21.76 -0.13
N HIS A 64 -33.34 -21.86 0.68
CA HIS A 64 -34.01 -20.71 1.26
C HIS A 64 -33.21 -20.16 2.47
N ASN A 65 -32.61 -21.03 3.28
CA ASN A 65 -31.86 -20.67 4.48
C ASN A 65 -30.35 -20.89 4.30
N LEU A 66 -29.72 -20.07 3.45
CA LEU A 66 -28.29 -20.19 3.18
C LEU A 66 -27.35 -20.13 4.41
N PRO A 67 -27.61 -19.34 5.47
CA PRO A 67 -26.80 -19.38 6.68
C PRO A 67 -26.75 -20.77 7.33
N LEU A 68 -27.87 -21.51 7.27
CA LEU A 68 -27.96 -22.88 7.75
C LEU A 68 -27.22 -23.84 6.81
N TRP A 69 -27.38 -23.66 5.49
CA TRP A 69 -26.65 -24.41 4.47
C TRP A 69 -25.13 -24.34 4.68
N ILE A 70 -24.58 -23.14 4.92
CA ILE A 70 -23.15 -22.95 5.24
C ILE A 70 -22.76 -23.66 6.53
N SER A 71 -23.57 -23.54 7.57
CA SER A 71 -23.28 -24.14 8.88
C SER A 71 -23.17 -25.67 8.80
N ILE A 72 -24.02 -26.30 7.99
CA ILE A 72 -23.97 -27.75 7.73
C ILE A 72 -22.71 -28.12 6.94
N MET A 73 -22.36 -27.35 5.91
CA MET A 73 -21.12 -27.56 5.15
C MET A 73 -19.90 -27.54 6.06
N PHE A 74 -19.78 -26.51 6.90
CA PHE A 74 -18.67 -26.40 7.87
C PHE A 74 -18.68 -27.50 8.92
N ALA A 75 -19.85 -28.02 9.32
CA ALA A 75 -19.92 -29.17 10.21
C ALA A 75 -19.36 -30.44 9.54
N ILE A 76 -19.71 -30.68 8.27
CA ILE A 76 -19.17 -31.82 7.49
C ILE A 76 -17.65 -31.68 7.34
N ASP A 77 -17.16 -30.49 6.99
CA ASP A 77 -15.73 -30.21 6.89
C ASP A 77 -15.01 -30.46 8.22
N ALA A 78 -15.55 -29.99 9.33
CA ALA A 78 -14.97 -30.19 10.65
C ALA A 78 -14.84 -31.69 10.99
N VAL A 79 -15.82 -32.51 10.62
CA VAL A 79 -15.76 -33.98 10.79
C VAL A 79 -14.66 -34.58 9.91
N LEU A 80 -14.59 -34.24 8.63
CA LEU A 80 -13.56 -34.76 7.72
C LEU A 80 -12.15 -34.35 8.13
N LEU A 81 -11.97 -33.09 8.55
CA LEU A 81 -10.70 -32.61 9.10
C LEU A 81 -10.34 -33.35 10.37
N THR A 82 -11.31 -33.63 11.25
CA THR A 82 -11.07 -34.44 12.46
C THR A 82 -10.58 -35.84 12.10
N ILE A 83 -11.23 -36.53 11.15
CA ILE A 83 -10.80 -37.85 10.65
C ILE A 83 -9.38 -37.77 10.09
N TYR A 84 -9.09 -36.77 9.24
CA TYR A 84 -7.76 -36.55 8.69
C TYR A 84 -6.70 -36.41 9.80
N PHE A 85 -6.95 -35.58 10.82
CA PHE A 85 -6.02 -35.37 11.92
C PHE A 85 -5.88 -36.60 12.84
N LEU A 86 -6.91 -37.44 12.97
CA LEU A 86 -6.83 -38.72 13.67
C LEU A 86 -5.93 -39.72 12.92
N ILE A 87 -6.08 -39.84 11.60
CA ILE A 87 -5.21 -40.64 10.76
C ILE A 87 -3.76 -40.14 10.85
N LYS A 88 -3.57 -38.82 10.72
CA LYS A 88 -2.25 -38.18 10.82
C LYS A 88 -1.60 -38.40 12.19
N LYS A 89 -2.37 -38.39 13.28
CA LYS A 89 -1.89 -38.72 14.63
C LYS A 89 -1.40 -40.17 14.71
N SER A 90 -2.13 -41.11 14.12
CA SER A 90 -1.74 -42.53 14.05
C SER A 90 -0.39 -42.72 13.33
N ILE A 91 -0.17 -41.98 12.23
CA ILE A 91 1.05 -42.07 11.42
C ILE A 91 2.25 -41.37 12.08
N LEU A 92 2.08 -40.14 12.57
CA LEU A 92 3.18 -39.31 13.07
C LEU A 92 3.56 -39.58 14.53
N LYS A 93 2.66 -40.19 15.32
CA LYS A 93 2.82 -40.50 16.75
C LYS A 93 3.42 -39.31 17.52
N ASP A 94 4.63 -39.42 18.03
CA ASP A 94 5.29 -38.39 18.87
C ASP A 94 5.62 -37.09 18.13
N ARG A 95 5.64 -37.10 16.79
CA ARG A 95 5.85 -35.90 15.96
C ARG A 95 4.56 -35.14 15.64
N TYR A 96 3.41 -35.60 16.14
CA TYR A 96 2.11 -35.00 15.90
C TYR A 96 1.90 -33.73 16.73
N VAL A 97 1.59 -32.63 16.06
CA VAL A 97 1.18 -31.36 16.69
C VAL A 97 -0.34 -31.30 16.71
N LYS A 98 -0.94 -31.04 17.88
CA LYS A 98 -2.40 -30.96 18.03
C LYS A 98 -2.95 -29.71 17.34
N VAL A 99 -4.17 -29.79 16.80
CA VAL A 99 -4.86 -28.63 16.21
C VAL A 99 -5.00 -27.47 17.20
N SER A 100 -5.28 -27.75 18.48
CA SER A 100 -5.34 -26.72 19.52
C SER A 100 -4.01 -25.99 19.75
N GLN A 101 -2.88 -26.67 19.57
CA GLN A 101 -1.55 -26.06 19.62
C GLN A 101 -1.25 -25.24 18.36
N LEU A 102 -1.73 -25.70 17.20
CA LEU A 102 -1.62 -24.94 15.94
C LEU A 102 -2.45 -23.66 15.97
N CYS A 103 -3.62 -23.68 16.59
CA CYS A 103 -4.53 -22.53 16.65
C CYS A 103 -4.18 -21.55 17.78
N ASN A 104 -3.59 -22.01 18.89
CA ASN A 104 -3.28 -21.19 20.07
C ASN A 104 -4.48 -20.33 20.57
N PHE A 105 -5.36 -20.94 21.36
CA PHE A 105 -6.53 -20.28 21.97
C PHE A 105 -6.20 -19.44 23.22
N SER A 106 -5.02 -18.80 23.26
CA SER A 106 -4.67 -17.95 24.40
C SER A 106 -5.57 -16.72 24.49
N ARG A 107 -5.84 -16.26 25.72
CA ARG A 107 -6.77 -15.15 25.97
C ARG A 107 -6.26 -13.86 25.32
N LEU A 108 -7.17 -13.14 24.66
CA LEU A 108 -6.88 -11.82 24.09
C LEU A 108 -6.67 -10.80 25.23
N LYS A 109 -5.54 -10.08 25.19
CA LYS A 109 -5.25 -9.03 26.17
C LYS A 109 -6.12 -7.80 25.91
N GLY A 110 -6.34 -6.95 26.93
CA GLY A 110 -7.24 -5.78 26.80
C GLY A 110 -6.88 -4.83 25.65
N LYS A 111 -5.59 -4.49 25.47
CA LYS A 111 -5.12 -3.66 24.35
C LYS A 111 -5.39 -4.33 22.99
N ASP A 112 -5.09 -5.61 22.87
CA ASP A 112 -5.28 -6.39 21.63
C ASP A 112 -6.77 -6.53 21.30
N PHE A 113 -7.62 -6.71 22.31
CA PHE A 113 -9.08 -6.72 22.18
C PHE A 113 -9.63 -5.41 21.66
N LEU A 114 -9.17 -4.28 22.20
CA LEU A 114 -9.57 -2.96 21.69
C LEU A 114 -9.13 -2.76 20.24
N ILE A 115 -7.88 -3.11 19.90
CA ILE A 115 -7.37 -3.00 18.54
C ILE A 115 -8.18 -3.88 17.57
N SER A 116 -8.42 -5.15 17.91
CA SER A 116 -9.25 -6.05 17.10
C SER A 116 -10.66 -5.51 16.89
N THR A 117 -11.25 -4.90 17.92
CA THR A 117 -12.59 -4.29 17.85
C THR A 117 -12.62 -3.11 16.89
N TYR A 118 -11.66 -2.18 16.99
CA TYR A 118 -11.56 -1.05 16.07
C TYR A 118 -11.33 -1.49 14.63
N VAL A 119 -10.44 -2.48 14.41
CA VAL A 119 -10.18 -3.04 13.08
C VAL A 119 -11.45 -3.68 12.50
N ALA A 120 -12.20 -4.45 13.30
CA ALA A 120 -13.43 -5.10 12.84
C ALA A 120 -14.50 -4.10 12.41
N ILE A 121 -14.76 -3.07 13.22
CA ILE A 121 -15.75 -2.03 12.91
C ILE A 121 -15.30 -1.23 11.69
N ALA A 122 -14.03 -0.83 11.62
CA ALA A 122 -13.49 -0.11 10.48
C ALA A 122 -13.57 -0.93 9.19
N ALA A 123 -13.24 -2.23 9.23
CA ALA A 123 -13.32 -3.11 8.07
C ALA A 123 -14.78 -3.37 7.64
N GLY A 124 -15.71 -3.53 8.60
CA GLY A 124 -17.13 -3.65 8.31
C GLY A 124 -17.69 -2.37 7.66
N LEU A 125 -17.38 -1.20 8.22
CA LEU A 125 -17.80 0.09 7.66
C LEU A 125 -17.18 0.34 6.29
N LEU A 126 -15.89 0.03 6.11
CA LEU A 126 -15.21 0.09 4.82
C LEU A 126 -15.94 -0.74 3.78
N PHE A 127 -16.30 -1.99 4.11
CA PHE A 127 -17.02 -2.86 3.19
C PHE A 127 -18.37 -2.26 2.81
N VAL A 128 -19.18 -1.81 3.78
CA VAL A 128 -20.48 -1.20 3.50
C VAL A 128 -20.37 0.06 2.64
N CYS A 129 -19.42 0.95 2.92
CA CYS A 129 -19.21 2.14 2.09
C CYS A 129 -18.71 1.80 0.69
N LEU A 130 -17.83 0.80 0.56
CA LEU A 130 -17.32 0.33 -0.74
C LEU A 130 -18.48 -0.15 -1.63
N LEU A 131 -19.42 -0.93 -1.07
CA LEU A 131 -20.60 -1.43 -1.79
C LEU A 131 -21.52 -0.33 -2.32
N LYS A 132 -21.55 0.83 -1.67
CA LYS A 132 -22.41 1.96 -2.01
C LYS A 132 -21.76 2.97 -2.95
N LEU A 133 -20.48 2.83 -3.27
CA LEU A 133 -19.85 3.66 -4.30
C LEU A 133 -20.50 3.40 -5.67
N PRO A 134 -20.87 4.45 -6.44
CA PRO A 134 -21.54 4.27 -7.74
C PRO A 134 -20.76 3.39 -8.71
N PHE A 135 -19.44 3.59 -8.79
CA PHE A 135 -18.56 2.78 -9.63
C PHE A 135 -18.59 1.29 -9.23
N VAL A 136 -18.57 1.00 -7.92
CA VAL A 136 -18.59 -0.38 -7.43
C VAL A 136 -19.95 -1.02 -7.69
N LYS A 137 -21.03 -0.32 -7.34
CA LYS A 137 -22.41 -0.77 -7.56
C LYS A 137 -22.68 -1.09 -9.04
N ALA A 138 -22.12 -0.30 -9.96
CA ALA A 138 -22.31 -0.49 -11.40
C ALA A 138 -21.48 -1.64 -12.00
N ASN A 139 -20.25 -1.85 -11.52
CA ASN A 139 -19.32 -2.82 -12.11
C ASN A 139 -19.26 -4.17 -11.37
N PHE A 140 -19.68 -4.21 -10.10
CA PHE A 140 -19.58 -5.37 -9.22
C PHE A 140 -20.91 -5.62 -8.46
N PRO A 141 -22.02 -5.85 -9.17
CA PRO A 141 -23.35 -6.02 -8.56
C PRO A 141 -23.42 -7.26 -7.65
N ASP A 142 -22.60 -8.27 -7.95
CA ASP A 142 -22.47 -9.52 -7.21
C ASP A 142 -22.12 -9.32 -5.73
N MET A 143 -21.45 -8.22 -5.38
CA MET A 143 -21.18 -7.90 -3.99
C MET A 143 -22.43 -7.50 -3.19
N GLN A 144 -23.40 -6.80 -3.83
CA GLN A 144 -24.68 -6.50 -3.17
C GLN A 144 -25.59 -7.72 -3.14
N ASP A 145 -25.58 -8.52 -4.22
CA ASP A 145 -26.32 -9.77 -4.29
C ASP A 145 -25.89 -10.73 -3.18
N TYR A 146 -24.60 -10.79 -2.86
CA TYR A 146 -24.07 -11.53 -1.71
C TYR A 146 -24.80 -11.17 -0.41
N ILE A 147 -24.89 -9.88 -0.05
CA ILE A 147 -25.57 -9.46 1.18
C ILE A 147 -27.05 -9.83 1.13
N ASN A 148 -27.73 -9.51 0.04
CA ASN A 148 -29.18 -9.73 -0.08
C ASN A 148 -29.53 -11.21 0.01
N LEU A 149 -28.76 -12.06 -0.64
CA LEU A 149 -28.96 -13.50 -0.68
C LEU A 149 -28.84 -14.14 0.71
N PHE A 150 -27.94 -13.65 1.55
CA PHE A 150 -27.82 -14.12 2.94
C PHE A 150 -28.86 -13.52 3.90
N MET A 151 -29.37 -12.34 3.59
CA MET A 151 -30.46 -11.69 4.35
C MET A 151 -31.84 -12.28 4.03
N ASN A 152 -31.99 -12.99 2.92
CA ASN A 152 -33.25 -13.63 2.49
C ASN A 152 -33.61 -14.92 3.27
N SER A 153 -32.97 -15.19 4.41
CA SER A 153 -33.30 -16.33 5.27
C SER A 153 -34.55 -16.07 6.12
N ASP A 154 -35.24 -17.14 6.54
CA ASP A 154 -36.47 -17.09 7.36
C ASP A 154 -36.31 -16.31 8.67
N SER A 155 -35.09 -16.26 9.22
CA SER A 155 -34.81 -15.60 10.48
C SER A 155 -33.45 -14.91 10.45
N PHE A 156 -33.45 -13.63 10.81
CA PHE A 156 -32.22 -12.86 11.00
C PHE A 156 -31.29 -13.48 12.06
N ILE A 157 -31.84 -14.20 13.06
CA ILE A 157 -31.04 -14.91 14.05
C ILE A 157 -30.22 -16.03 13.38
N LEU A 158 -30.78 -16.71 12.38
CA LEU A 158 -30.05 -17.72 11.60
C LEU A 158 -28.94 -17.06 10.77
N THR A 159 -29.19 -15.90 10.17
CA THR A 159 -28.14 -15.10 9.51
C THR A 159 -27.00 -14.78 10.47
N LEU A 160 -27.32 -14.26 11.65
CA LEU A 160 -26.31 -13.86 12.64
C LEU A 160 -25.52 -15.07 13.16
N LEU A 161 -26.18 -16.16 13.54
CA LEU A 161 -25.50 -17.34 14.04
C LEU A 161 -24.67 -18.03 12.94
N GLY A 162 -25.22 -18.22 11.76
CA GLY A 162 -24.55 -18.92 10.65
C GLY A 162 -23.36 -18.13 10.09
N LEU A 163 -23.56 -16.84 9.78
CA LEU A 163 -22.56 -16.04 9.07
C LEU A 163 -21.72 -15.15 9.96
N ALA A 164 -22.28 -14.63 11.06
CA ALA A 164 -21.48 -13.81 11.96
C ALA A 164 -20.73 -14.67 12.97
N VAL A 165 -21.25 -15.81 13.40
CA VAL A 165 -20.58 -16.63 14.44
C VAL A 165 -19.91 -17.87 13.85
N ILE A 166 -20.70 -18.80 13.31
CA ILE A 166 -20.22 -20.13 12.88
C ILE A 166 -19.22 -19.98 11.72
N GLY A 167 -19.52 -19.13 10.74
CA GLY A 167 -18.65 -18.94 9.58
C GLY A 167 -17.25 -18.46 9.95
N PRO A 168 -17.08 -17.28 10.58
CA PRO A 168 -15.79 -16.81 11.04
C PRO A 168 -15.10 -17.79 11.97
N LEU A 169 -15.83 -18.45 12.87
CA LEU A 169 -15.24 -19.45 13.75
C LEU A 169 -14.58 -20.60 12.97
N PHE A 170 -15.29 -21.18 12.00
CA PHE A 170 -14.76 -22.27 11.19
C PHE A 170 -13.63 -21.78 10.28
N GLU A 171 -13.86 -20.69 9.53
CA GLU A 171 -12.90 -20.12 8.60
C GLU A 171 -11.58 -19.78 9.30
N GLU A 172 -11.62 -19.13 10.46
CA GLU A 172 -10.39 -18.77 11.17
C GLU A 172 -9.63 -20.01 11.65
N ILE A 173 -10.32 -21.01 12.21
CA ILE A 173 -9.72 -22.29 12.62
C ILE A 173 -9.05 -22.97 11.44
N PHE A 174 -9.73 -23.05 10.30
CA PHE A 174 -9.20 -23.71 9.11
C PHE A 174 -8.04 -22.94 8.49
N PHE A 175 -8.25 -21.67 8.15
CA PHE A 175 -7.29 -20.90 7.36
C PHE A 175 -6.13 -20.37 8.20
N ARG A 176 -6.38 -19.83 9.41
CA ARG A 176 -5.32 -19.21 10.25
C ARG A 176 -4.74 -20.26 11.19
N GLY A 177 -5.61 -20.99 11.88
CA GLY A 177 -5.23 -22.03 12.83
C GLY A 177 -4.48 -23.18 12.17
N ILE A 178 -5.02 -23.79 11.12
CA ILE A 178 -4.46 -24.98 10.48
C ILE A 178 -3.52 -24.60 9.33
N LEU A 179 -4.04 -24.03 8.23
CA LEU A 179 -3.26 -23.83 7.00
C LEU A 179 -2.07 -22.88 7.21
N PHE A 180 -2.34 -21.68 7.75
CA PHE A 180 -1.29 -20.68 7.96
C PHE A 180 -0.25 -21.13 8.98
N SER A 181 -0.64 -21.67 10.15
CA SER A 181 0.33 -22.14 11.15
C SER A 181 1.21 -23.27 10.63
N MET A 182 0.65 -24.21 9.87
CA MET A 182 1.42 -25.29 9.24
C MET A 182 2.44 -24.76 8.23
N MET A 183 2.03 -23.83 7.37
CA MET A 183 2.93 -23.17 6.43
C MET A 183 3.97 -22.35 7.15
N ARG A 184 3.59 -21.56 8.15
CA ARG A 184 4.49 -20.64 8.86
C ARG A 184 5.59 -21.38 9.63
N GLY A 185 5.31 -22.61 10.10
CA GLY A 185 6.30 -23.48 10.73
C GLY A 185 7.43 -23.92 9.78
N LYS A 186 7.24 -23.81 8.46
CA LYS A 186 8.17 -24.35 7.45
C LYS A 186 8.55 -23.35 6.34
N LEU A 187 7.74 -22.33 6.09
CA LEU A 187 7.88 -21.35 5.01
C LEU A 187 8.16 -19.93 5.56
N PRO A 188 8.81 -19.05 4.77
CA PRO A 188 8.92 -17.63 5.09
C PRO A 188 7.55 -16.98 5.29
N PHE A 189 7.48 -15.97 6.15
CA PHE A 189 6.23 -15.31 6.54
C PHE A 189 5.42 -14.83 5.32
N LEU A 190 6.06 -14.09 4.40
CA LEU A 190 5.38 -13.53 3.23
C LEU A 190 4.82 -14.62 2.33
N VAL A 191 5.54 -15.73 2.15
CA VAL A 191 5.06 -16.85 1.33
C VAL A 191 3.86 -17.51 1.98
N ALA A 192 3.94 -17.83 3.28
CA ALA A 192 2.82 -18.42 4.02
C ALA A 192 1.58 -17.52 4.03
N LEU A 193 1.77 -16.21 4.21
CA LEU A 193 0.71 -15.21 4.22
C LEU A 193 0.02 -15.10 2.86
N LEU A 194 0.80 -14.94 1.78
CA LEU A 194 0.23 -14.76 0.44
C LEU A 194 -0.43 -16.04 -0.07
N VAL A 195 0.17 -17.21 0.14
CA VAL A 195 -0.43 -18.49 -0.27
C VAL A 195 -1.74 -18.73 0.49
N GLN A 196 -1.77 -18.51 1.81
CA GLN A 196 -3.02 -18.63 2.56
C GLN A 196 -4.07 -17.62 2.08
N ALA A 197 -3.68 -16.38 1.81
CA ALA A 197 -4.61 -15.35 1.35
C ALA A 197 -5.21 -15.66 -0.03
N VAL A 198 -4.41 -16.21 -0.96
CA VAL A 198 -4.90 -16.68 -2.27
C VAL A 198 -5.91 -17.81 -2.10
N ILE A 199 -5.61 -18.81 -1.26
CA ILE A 199 -6.52 -19.94 -1.02
C ILE A 199 -7.83 -19.43 -0.38
N TYR A 200 -7.74 -18.55 0.63
CA TYR A 200 -8.91 -17.96 1.27
C TYR A 200 -9.76 -17.15 0.30
N GLY A 201 -9.11 -16.31 -0.52
CA GLY A 201 -9.76 -15.53 -1.57
C GLY A 201 -10.48 -16.44 -2.56
N TYR A 202 -9.81 -17.45 -3.11
CA TYR A 202 -10.38 -18.39 -4.09
C TYR A 202 -11.60 -19.16 -3.57
N CYS A 203 -11.67 -19.42 -2.27
CA CYS A 203 -12.80 -20.11 -1.65
C CYS A 203 -14.08 -19.25 -1.54
N GLN A 204 -14.05 -17.98 -1.95
CA GLN A 204 -15.19 -17.07 -1.90
C GLN A 204 -16.12 -17.22 -3.11
N PRO A 205 -17.42 -16.93 -2.97
CA PRO A 205 -18.44 -17.32 -3.94
C PRO A 205 -18.43 -16.54 -5.27
N SER A 206 -17.86 -15.34 -5.31
CA SER A 206 -17.83 -14.50 -6.51
C SER A 206 -16.50 -13.76 -6.67
N SER A 207 -16.13 -13.39 -7.90
CA SER A 207 -14.84 -12.75 -8.18
C SER A 207 -14.61 -11.48 -7.38
N SER A 208 -15.64 -10.65 -7.20
CA SER A 208 -15.55 -9.41 -6.42
C SER A 208 -15.32 -9.71 -4.94
N ILE A 209 -16.02 -10.70 -4.38
CA ILE A 209 -15.85 -11.14 -2.98
C ILE A 209 -14.51 -11.88 -2.78
N GLN A 210 -13.99 -12.59 -3.79
CA GLN A 210 -12.66 -13.22 -3.77
C GLN A 210 -11.55 -12.17 -3.58
N VAL A 211 -11.65 -11.03 -4.26
CA VAL A 211 -10.69 -9.92 -4.12
C VAL A 211 -10.75 -9.32 -2.71
N THR A 212 -11.95 -9.04 -2.19
CA THR A 212 -12.07 -8.52 -0.81
C THR A 212 -11.61 -9.53 0.23
N GLY A 213 -11.93 -10.81 0.03
CA GLY A 213 -11.51 -11.92 0.88
C GLY A 213 -9.99 -12.08 0.90
N PHE A 214 -9.30 -11.92 -0.23
CA PHE A 214 -7.84 -11.94 -0.29
C PHE A 214 -7.19 -10.89 0.62
N PHE A 215 -7.66 -9.64 0.57
CA PHE A 215 -7.12 -8.58 1.43
C PHE A 215 -7.49 -8.79 2.90
N LEU A 216 -8.71 -9.28 3.17
CA LEU A 216 -9.14 -9.63 4.53
C LEU A 216 -8.29 -10.76 5.13
N ALA A 217 -7.89 -11.73 4.31
CA ALA A 217 -6.99 -12.80 4.72
C ALA A 217 -5.59 -12.32 5.09
N ILE A 218 -5.04 -11.37 4.31
CA ILE A 218 -3.78 -10.71 4.67
C ILE A 218 -3.91 -10.01 6.03
N MET A 219 -4.99 -9.26 6.24
CA MET A 219 -5.24 -8.56 7.50
C MET A 219 -5.28 -9.53 8.69
N TYR A 220 -6.10 -10.57 8.63
CA TYR A 220 -6.19 -11.57 9.69
C TYR A 220 -4.89 -12.34 9.88
N GLY A 221 -4.15 -12.68 8.82
CA GLY A 221 -2.86 -13.34 8.93
C GLY A 221 -1.81 -12.49 9.66
N ILE A 222 -1.81 -11.18 9.44
CA ILE A 222 -0.97 -10.23 10.20
C ILE A 222 -1.41 -10.18 11.66
N MET A 223 -2.71 -10.02 11.94
CA MET A 223 -3.26 -9.95 13.30
C MET A 223 -2.94 -11.21 14.11
N TYR A 224 -3.21 -12.39 13.53
CA TYR A 224 -2.92 -13.69 14.14
C TYR A 224 -1.44 -13.84 14.48
N THR A 225 -0.55 -13.45 13.56
CA THR A 225 0.90 -13.53 13.77
C THR A 225 1.36 -12.64 14.92
N LYS A 226 0.77 -11.45 15.06
CA LYS A 226 1.17 -10.46 16.07
C LYS A 226 0.59 -10.76 17.45
N MET A 227 -0.71 -11.02 17.51
CA MET A 227 -1.40 -11.28 18.77
C MET A 227 -1.17 -12.72 19.26
N LYS A 228 -0.67 -13.62 18.40
CA LYS A 228 -0.36 -15.03 18.70
C LYS A 228 -1.55 -15.76 19.32
N THR A 229 -2.76 -15.39 18.90
CA THR A 229 -3.99 -16.05 19.32
C THR A 229 -4.99 -16.02 18.19
N ILE A 230 -5.65 -17.15 17.94
CA ILE A 230 -6.74 -17.25 16.98
C ILE A 230 -7.99 -16.50 17.43
N LEU A 231 -8.15 -16.29 18.74
CA LEU A 231 -9.27 -15.51 19.26
C LEU A 231 -9.25 -14.07 18.73
N SER A 232 -8.09 -13.54 18.35
CA SER A 232 -7.98 -12.22 17.73
C SER A 232 -8.74 -12.14 16.41
N THR A 233 -8.55 -13.11 15.52
CA THR A 233 -9.15 -13.10 14.21
C THR A 233 -10.58 -13.62 14.23
N ILE A 234 -10.90 -14.59 15.11
CA ILE A 234 -12.28 -15.01 15.36
C ILE A 234 -13.12 -13.82 15.83
N TRP A 235 -12.67 -13.10 16.88
CA TRP A 235 -13.38 -11.92 17.38
C TRP A 235 -13.57 -10.87 16.29
N THR A 236 -12.50 -10.60 15.53
CA THR A 236 -12.54 -9.60 14.46
C THR A 236 -13.51 -9.99 13.35
N GLY A 237 -13.48 -11.25 12.91
CA GLY A 237 -14.38 -11.76 11.88
C GLY A 237 -15.84 -11.86 12.34
N VAL A 238 -16.07 -12.22 13.60
CA VAL A 238 -17.41 -12.24 14.19
C VAL A 238 -18.00 -10.83 14.21
N LEU A 239 -17.25 -9.88 14.76
CA LEU A 239 -17.73 -8.51 14.90
C LEU A 239 -17.90 -7.81 13.55
N LEU A 240 -16.99 -8.06 12.59
CA LEU A 240 -17.09 -7.54 11.23
C LEU A 240 -18.36 -8.02 10.54
N ASN A 241 -18.63 -9.33 10.54
CA ASN A 241 -19.81 -9.88 9.90
C ASN A 241 -21.09 -9.47 10.62
N ALA A 242 -21.08 -9.49 11.96
CA ALA A 242 -22.20 -8.99 12.76
C ALA A 242 -22.51 -7.52 12.41
N PHE A 243 -21.50 -6.67 12.25
CA PHE A 243 -21.67 -5.29 11.82
C PHE A 243 -22.30 -5.20 10.42
N ILE A 244 -21.80 -5.94 9.43
CA ILE A 244 -22.31 -5.89 8.05
C ILE A 244 -23.79 -6.29 7.99
N PHE A 245 -24.17 -7.42 8.59
CA PHE A 245 -25.56 -7.91 8.50
C PHE A 245 -26.51 -7.11 9.41
N THR A 246 -26.07 -6.73 10.61
CA THR A 246 -26.90 -5.89 11.51
C THR A 246 -27.10 -4.50 10.93
N SER A 247 -26.07 -3.89 10.34
CA SER A 247 -26.20 -2.58 9.68
C SER A 247 -27.20 -2.64 8.52
N LYS A 248 -27.28 -3.75 7.78
CA LYS A 248 -28.30 -3.95 6.76
C LYS A 248 -29.69 -4.08 7.38
N GLN A 249 -29.83 -4.87 8.45
CA GLN A 249 -31.12 -5.09 9.13
C GLN A 249 -31.73 -3.81 9.71
N ILE A 250 -30.90 -2.90 10.25
CA ILE A 250 -31.38 -1.66 10.88
C ILE A 250 -31.55 -0.48 9.91
N GLY A 251 -31.32 -0.69 8.60
CA GLY A 251 -31.48 0.37 7.59
C GLY A 251 -30.28 1.31 7.43
N LEU A 252 -29.11 0.99 8.00
CA LEU A 252 -27.93 1.87 7.92
C LEU A 252 -27.36 1.91 6.49
N HIS A 253 -27.56 0.85 5.69
CA HIS A 253 -27.09 0.79 4.31
C HIS A 253 -27.80 1.82 3.44
N GLU A 254 -29.09 2.05 3.67
CA GLU A 254 -29.93 3.02 2.99
C GLU A 254 -29.51 4.45 3.37
N VAL A 255 -29.15 4.69 4.64
CA VAL A 255 -28.58 5.96 5.09
C VAL A 255 -27.25 6.25 4.39
N ILE A 256 -26.35 5.25 4.32
CA ILE A 256 -25.05 5.38 3.66
C ILE A 256 -25.19 5.59 2.16
N GLU A 257 -26.20 4.98 1.53
CA GLU A 257 -26.50 5.17 0.10
C GLU A 257 -26.89 6.61 -0.23
N GLY A 258 -27.46 7.36 0.72
CA GLY A 258 -27.74 8.79 0.57
C GLY A 258 -26.50 9.70 0.61
N PHE A 259 -25.32 9.18 0.97
CA PHE A 259 -24.10 9.97 0.99
C PHE A 259 -23.55 10.24 -0.40
N SER A 260 -22.93 11.40 -0.57
CA SER A 260 -22.21 11.72 -1.80
C SER A 260 -21.05 10.73 -2.03
N PRO A 261 -20.67 10.43 -3.28
CA PRO A 261 -19.53 9.55 -3.57
C PRO A 261 -18.24 10.01 -2.89
N SER A 262 -18.03 11.33 -2.79
CA SER A 262 -16.88 11.92 -2.12
C SER A 262 -16.88 11.66 -0.61
N THR A 263 -18.05 11.76 0.04
CA THR A 263 -18.21 11.40 1.45
C THR A 263 -17.89 9.92 1.68
N LEU A 264 -18.37 9.03 0.81
CA LEU A 264 -18.06 7.60 0.89
C LEU A 264 -16.56 7.33 0.76
N LEU A 265 -15.88 7.99 -0.20
CA LEU A 265 -14.42 7.87 -0.36
C LEU A 265 -13.66 8.35 0.89
N ILE A 266 -14.10 9.43 1.53
CA ILE A 266 -13.52 9.90 2.81
C ILE A 266 -13.63 8.83 3.88
N ILE A 267 -14.83 8.27 4.08
CA ILE A 267 -15.07 7.26 5.11
C ILE A 267 -14.23 6.01 4.85
N ILE A 268 -14.18 5.54 3.60
CA ILE A 268 -13.33 4.41 3.19
C ILE A 268 -11.87 4.67 3.52
N ALA A 269 -11.37 5.86 3.18
CA ALA A 269 -9.98 6.22 3.37
C ALA A 269 -9.64 6.36 4.88
N LEU A 270 -10.55 6.89 5.70
CA LEU A 270 -10.43 6.90 7.16
C LEU A 270 -10.43 5.49 7.75
N CYS A 271 -11.30 4.60 7.26
CA CYS A 271 -11.34 3.21 7.72
C CYS A 271 -10.04 2.48 7.37
N LEU A 272 -9.53 2.65 6.14
CA LEU A 272 -8.22 2.13 5.73
C LEU A 272 -7.12 2.66 6.65
N PHE A 273 -7.12 3.95 6.96
CA PHE A 273 -6.16 4.55 7.89
C PHE A 273 -6.23 3.90 9.28
N VAL A 274 -7.43 3.69 9.84
CA VAL A 274 -7.62 3.03 11.14
C VAL A 274 -7.10 1.58 11.11
N ILE A 275 -7.43 0.82 10.07
CA ILE A 275 -6.99 -0.57 9.91
C ILE A 275 -5.45 -0.61 9.84
N VAL A 276 -4.87 0.18 8.95
CA VAL A 276 -3.43 0.18 8.69
C VAL A 276 -2.64 0.67 9.91
N SER A 277 -3.05 1.79 10.52
CA SER A 277 -2.41 2.32 11.73
C SER A 277 -2.47 1.32 12.89
N SER A 278 -3.61 0.64 13.07
CA SER A 278 -3.76 -0.44 14.04
C SER A 278 -2.77 -1.58 13.80
N LEU A 279 -2.63 -2.04 12.56
CA LEU A 279 -1.66 -3.08 12.19
C LEU A 279 -0.21 -2.63 12.43
N ILE A 280 0.13 -1.37 12.19
CA ILE A 280 1.46 -0.82 12.47
C ILE A 280 1.73 -0.79 13.98
N VAL A 281 0.77 -0.34 14.79
CA VAL A 281 0.90 -0.31 16.25
C VAL A 281 1.17 -1.72 16.80
N LEU A 282 0.48 -2.74 16.29
CA LEU A 282 0.77 -4.15 16.58
C LEU A 282 2.18 -4.57 16.12
N GLY A 283 2.68 -3.95 15.05
CA GLY A 283 3.99 -4.21 14.47
C GLY A 283 5.17 -3.61 15.23
N GLN A 284 4.97 -2.61 16.09
CA GLN A 284 6.06 -1.89 16.77
C GLN A 284 6.81 -2.74 17.82
N GLU A 285 6.19 -3.79 18.34
CA GLU A 285 6.75 -4.58 19.46
C GLU A 285 7.74 -5.69 19.03
N GLU A 286 7.84 -6.03 17.73
CA GLU A 286 8.74 -7.11 17.26
C GLU A 286 9.75 -6.67 16.18
N ARG A 287 11.05 -6.66 16.52
CA ARG A 287 12.19 -6.40 15.61
C ARG A 287 12.33 -7.38 14.43
N LYS A 288 11.60 -8.50 14.39
CA LYS A 288 11.89 -9.63 13.48
C LYS A 288 11.17 -9.61 12.12
N LEU A 289 10.28 -8.66 11.85
CA LEU A 289 9.48 -8.61 10.60
C LEU A 289 9.49 -7.21 9.95
N PRO A 290 10.62 -6.77 9.35
CA PRO A 290 10.76 -5.42 8.79
C PRO A 290 9.73 -5.14 7.68
N TYR A 291 9.40 -6.12 6.85
CA TYR A 291 8.49 -5.95 5.71
C TYR A 291 7.07 -5.54 6.10
N ILE A 292 6.52 -6.05 7.22
CA ILE A 292 5.16 -5.67 7.65
C ILE A 292 5.13 -4.21 8.08
N LYS A 293 6.17 -3.76 8.79
CA LYS A 293 6.30 -2.36 9.19
C LYS A 293 6.44 -1.46 7.97
N VAL A 294 7.21 -1.89 6.97
CA VAL A 294 7.34 -1.18 5.69
C VAL A 294 6.00 -1.10 4.97
N ILE A 295 5.31 -2.22 4.75
CA ILE A 295 4.00 -2.25 4.07
C ILE A 295 2.97 -1.41 4.83
N GLY A 296 2.87 -1.56 6.16
CA GLY A 296 1.97 -0.77 6.98
C GLY A 296 2.26 0.72 6.85
N ASN A 297 3.51 1.15 7.01
CA ASN A 297 3.87 2.55 6.88
C ASN A 297 3.62 3.10 5.46
N LEU A 298 3.87 2.32 4.40
CA LEU A 298 3.55 2.73 3.03
C LEU A 298 2.04 2.91 2.85
N LEU A 299 1.24 1.97 3.35
CA LEU A 299 -0.22 2.08 3.32
C LEU A 299 -0.72 3.28 4.13
N LEU A 300 -0.05 3.60 5.24
CA LEU A 300 -0.39 4.75 6.09
C LEU A 300 -0.17 6.06 5.34
N TRP A 301 1.01 6.25 4.77
CA TRP A 301 1.36 7.48 4.07
C TRP A 301 0.58 7.65 2.77
N THR A 302 0.45 6.58 1.98
CA THR A 302 -0.38 6.59 0.77
C THR A 302 -1.86 6.77 1.10
N GLY A 303 -2.34 6.14 2.18
CA GLY A 303 -3.70 6.32 2.68
C GLY A 303 -3.95 7.78 3.08
N LEU A 304 -3.07 8.38 3.88
CA LEU A 304 -3.16 9.79 4.27
C LEU A 304 -3.15 10.73 3.06
N TYR A 305 -2.28 10.48 2.08
CA TYR A 305 -2.28 11.23 0.83
C TYR A 305 -3.66 11.21 0.17
N VAL A 306 -4.26 10.02 0.00
CA VAL A 306 -5.59 9.84 -0.59
C VAL A 306 -6.69 10.51 0.26
N VAL A 307 -6.67 10.33 1.58
CA VAL A 307 -7.63 10.93 2.53
C VAL A 307 -7.63 12.45 2.45
N ILE A 308 -6.48 13.06 2.21
CA ILE A 308 -6.34 14.52 2.17
C ILE A 308 -6.61 15.05 0.75
N TYR A 309 -6.10 14.35 -0.27
CA TYR A 309 -6.14 14.80 -1.66
C TYR A 309 -7.56 14.88 -2.21
N TYR A 310 -8.33 13.78 -2.16
CA TYR A 310 -9.67 13.75 -2.78
C TYR A 310 -10.65 14.75 -2.16
N PRO A 311 -10.70 14.94 -0.82
CA PRO A 311 -11.60 15.92 -0.22
C PRO A 311 -11.21 17.35 -0.56
N ILE A 312 -9.91 17.67 -0.53
CA ILE A 312 -9.43 19.00 -0.92
C ILE A 312 -9.73 19.25 -2.39
N LEU A 313 -9.48 18.28 -3.26
CA LEU A 313 -9.80 18.39 -4.69
C LEU A 313 -11.30 18.60 -4.92
N PHE A 314 -12.15 17.87 -4.19
CA PHE A 314 -13.61 18.03 -4.26
C PHE A 314 -14.05 19.43 -3.81
N ILE A 315 -13.56 19.90 -2.66
CA ILE A 315 -13.87 21.23 -2.13
C ILE A 315 -13.37 22.30 -3.09
N TRP A 316 -12.15 22.14 -3.60
CA TRP A 316 -11.54 23.06 -4.55
C TRP A 316 -12.40 23.20 -5.81
N ASN A 317 -12.72 22.09 -6.47
CA ASN A 317 -13.40 22.11 -7.75
C ASN A 317 -14.90 22.48 -7.64
N ASN A 318 -15.60 22.01 -6.61
CA ASN A 318 -17.06 22.19 -6.52
C ASN A 318 -17.48 23.43 -5.72
N HIS A 319 -16.68 23.85 -4.74
CA HIS A 319 -17.03 24.95 -3.85
C HIS A 319 -16.16 26.18 -4.04
N ILE A 320 -14.84 26.05 -4.19
CA ILE A 320 -13.95 27.21 -4.28
C ILE A 320 -13.93 27.79 -5.71
N MET A 321 -13.77 26.93 -6.72
CA MET A 321 -13.76 27.34 -8.13
C MET A 321 -15.12 27.86 -8.61
N SER A 322 -16.22 27.52 -7.93
CA SER A 322 -17.57 27.97 -8.27
C SER A 322 -17.94 29.35 -7.70
N ILE A 323 -17.06 29.97 -6.91
CA ILE A 323 -17.28 31.32 -6.35
C ILE A 323 -17.15 32.36 -7.46
N ALA A 324 -18.29 32.88 -7.93
CA ALA A 324 -18.36 33.77 -9.10
C ALA A 324 -17.46 35.01 -9.02
N SER A 325 -17.19 35.55 -7.82
CA SER A 325 -16.36 36.75 -7.64
C SER A 325 -14.87 36.53 -7.87
N ILE A 326 -14.37 35.29 -7.76
CA ILE A 326 -12.94 34.97 -7.84
C ILE A 326 -12.62 33.85 -8.84
N SER A 327 -13.62 33.20 -9.42
CA SER A 327 -13.46 32.04 -10.32
C SER A 327 -12.57 32.34 -11.53
N GLY A 328 -12.68 33.53 -12.13
CA GLY A 328 -11.81 33.95 -13.25
C GLY A 328 -10.33 34.02 -12.87
N TRP A 329 -10.03 34.67 -11.73
CA TRP A 329 -8.67 34.77 -11.22
C TRP A 329 -8.13 33.41 -10.75
N LEU A 330 -8.97 32.58 -10.14
CA LEU A 330 -8.63 31.21 -9.75
C LEU A 330 -8.37 30.30 -10.95
N GLY A 331 -9.08 30.50 -12.07
CA GLY A 331 -8.82 29.80 -13.33
C GLY A 331 -7.41 30.06 -13.86
N GLU A 332 -6.96 31.31 -13.82
CA GLU A 332 -5.59 31.68 -14.18
C GLU A 332 -4.54 31.18 -13.16
N ASN A 333 -4.93 31.06 -11.88
CA ASN A 333 -4.06 30.67 -10.77
C ASN A 333 -4.43 29.30 -10.17
N ASN A 334 -4.81 28.36 -11.02
CA ASN A 334 -5.30 27.02 -10.67
C ASN A 334 -4.34 26.23 -9.75
N VAL A 335 -3.02 26.46 -9.84
CA VAL A 335 -2.00 25.82 -9.00
C VAL A 335 -2.12 26.17 -7.51
N LEU A 336 -2.91 27.19 -7.14
CA LEU A 336 -3.24 27.48 -5.74
C LEU A 336 -3.87 26.29 -5.03
N GLY A 337 -4.63 25.45 -5.74
CA GLY A 337 -5.21 24.24 -5.18
C GLY A 337 -4.14 23.29 -4.61
N PHE A 338 -2.97 23.22 -5.28
CA PHE A 338 -1.83 22.47 -4.75
C PHE A 338 -1.26 23.10 -3.49
N ILE A 339 -1.14 24.43 -3.44
CA ILE A 339 -0.61 25.12 -2.25
C ILE A 339 -1.45 24.80 -1.00
N PHE A 340 -2.79 24.83 -1.13
CA PHE A 340 -3.69 24.45 -0.02
C PHE A 340 -3.51 22.99 0.38
N PHE A 341 -3.49 22.09 -0.60
CA PHE A 341 -3.28 20.66 -0.38
C PHE A 341 -1.93 20.37 0.31
N ASP A 342 -0.85 20.95 -0.18
CA ASP A 342 0.52 20.75 0.29
C ASP A 342 0.67 21.23 1.73
N THR A 343 0.13 22.41 2.05
CA THR A 343 0.20 23.00 3.40
C THR A 343 -0.54 22.13 4.42
N ILE A 344 -1.76 21.71 4.10
CA ILE A 344 -2.56 20.84 4.99
C ILE A 344 -1.87 19.48 5.14
N SER A 345 -1.38 18.91 4.04
CA SER A 345 -0.73 17.60 4.04
C SER A 345 0.55 17.59 4.89
N LEU A 346 1.41 18.61 4.77
CA LEU A 346 2.60 18.73 5.62
C LEU A 346 2.26 18.81 7.11
N ALA A 347 1.22 19.59 7.47
CA ALA A 347 0.76 19.69 8.85
C ALA A 347 0.26 18.35 9.39
N VAL A 348 -0.56 17.62 8.60
CA VAL A 348 -1.05 16.29 8.98
C VAL A 348 0.10 15.30 9.10
N PHE A 349 1.03 15.28 8.15
CA PHE A 349 2.20 14.39 8.21
C PHE A 349 3.05 14.64 9.43
N TYR A 350 3.26 15.90 9.81
CA TYR A 350 3.98 16.26 11.02
C TYR A 350 3.28 15.71 12.28
N VAL A 351 1.97 15.91 12.39
CA VAL A 351 1.17 15.42 13.53
C VAL A 351 1.17 13.89 13.60
N VAL A 352 0.92 13.21 12.49
CA VAL A 352 0.91 11.74 12.40
C VAL A 352 2.28 11.16 12.75
N MET A 353 3.37 11.75 12.23
CA MET A 353 4.74 11.32 12.56
C MET A 353 5.01 11.44 14.07
N ARG A 354 4.57 12.54 14.69
CA ARG A 354 4.75 12.78 16.13
C ARG A 354 3.91 11.83 16.99
N LEU A 355 2.66 11.56 16.60
CA LEU A 355 1.72 10.75 17.39
C LEU A 355 1.96 9.24 17.21
N ILE A 356 2.11 8.75 15.99
CA ILE A 356 2.19 7.31 15.68
C ILE A 356 3.63 6.80 15.74
N HIS A 357 4.57 7.55 15.16
CA HIS A 357 5.96 7.12 15.08
C HIS A 357 6.85 7.68 16.20
N LYS A 358 6.34 8.64 17.00
CA LYS A 358 7.09 9.32 18.07
C LYS A 358 8.42 9.89 17.59
N LYS A 359 8.44 10.36 16.34
CA LYS A 359 9.59 10.95 15.65
C LYS A 359 9.25 12.38 15.21
N SER A 360 10.29 13.18 14.97
CA SER A 360 10.14 14.48 14.31
C SER A 360 10.26 14.32 12.80
N LEU A 361 9.31 14.89 12.05
CA LEU A 361 9.37 14.92 10.59
C LEU A 361 10.62 15.64 10.09
N ILE A 362 11.00 16.74 10.75
CA ILE A 362 12.18 17.55 10.38
C ILE A 362 13.46 16.72 10.45
N VAL A 363 13.59 15.86 11.46
CA VAL A 363 14.74 14.96 11.61
C VAL A 363 14.74 13.89 10.52
N GLU A 364 13.57 13.35 10.17
CA GLU A 364 13.45 12.32 9.12
C GLU A 364 13.74 12.90 7.72
N CYS A 365 13.39 14.17 7.47
CA CYS A 365 13.73 14.89 6.25
C CYS A 365 15.23 15.14 6.09
N ASN A 366 16.00 15.17 7.19
CA ASN A 366 17.44 15.42 7.17
C ASN A 366 17.82 16.68 6.37
N PHE A 367 17.42 17.85 6.87
CA PHE A 367 17.78 19.16 6.32
C PHE A 367 19.25 19.52 6.58
N SER A 368 20.16 18.71 6.04
CA SER A 368 21.61 18.93 6.15
C SER A 368 22.10 19.92 5.09
N ALA A 369 23.09 20.75 5.43
CA ALA A 369 23.64 21.75 4.53
C ALA A 369 24.32 21.10 3.31
N ILE A 370 24.19 21.74 2.15
CA ILE A 370 24.85 21.31 0.90
C ILE A 370 25.93 22.32 0.55
N PRO A 371 27.14 21.89 0.15
CA PRO A 371 28.16 22.79 -0.33
C PRO A 371 27.65 23.65 -1.49
N PRO A 372 27.90 24.98 -1.51
CA PRO A 372 27.38 25.87 -2.54
C PRO A 372 27.69 25.42 -3.97
N ARG A 373 28.89 24.86 -4.20
CA ARG A 373 29.29 24.32 -5.51
C ARG A 373 28.41 23.15 -5.96
N ALA A 374 28.10 22.23 -5.04
CA ALA A 374 27.21 21.11 -5.33
C ALA A 374 25.78 21.61 -5.61
N GLY A 375 25.30 22.58 -4.81
CA GLY A 375 24.00 23.21 -5.04
C GLY A 375 23.88 23.88 -6.42
N ILE A 376 24.93 24.58 -6.88
CA ILE A 376 24.97 25.17 -8.23
C ILE A 376 24.88 24.07 -9.30
N VAL A 377 25.65 22.99 -9.17
CA VAL A 377 25.62 21.88 -10.15
C VAL A 377 24.26 21.17 -10.14
N MET A 378 23.62 21.02 -8.99
CA MET A 378 22.24 20.51 -8.88
C MET A 378 21.23 21.43 -9.59
N GLY A 379 21.41 22.75 -9.48
CA GLY A 379 20.62 23.73 -10.22
C GLY A 379 20.83 23.63 -11.73
N ILE A 380 22.08 23.52 -12.20
CA ILE A 380 22.40 23.32 -13.62
C ILE A 380 21.77 22.03 -14.14
N LEU A 381 21.85 20.93 -13.37
CA LEU A 381 21.18 19.69 -13.70
C LEU A 381 19.67 19.88 -13.83
N GLY A 382 19.04 20.61 -12.89
CA GLY A 382 17.60 20.91 -12.92
C GLY A 382 17.20 21.72 -14.15
N ALA A 383 17.99 22.75 -14.50
CA ALA A 383 17.78 23.55 -15.70
C ALA A 383 17.93 22.70 -16.98
N ALA A 384 18.97 21.86 -17.05
CA ALA A 384 19.18 20.97 -18.19
C ALA A 384 18.04 19.94 -18.34
N MET A 385 17.57 19.35 -17.24
CA MET A 385 16.37 18.49 -17.23
C MET A 385 15.13 19.25 -17.71
N GLY A 386 14.95 20.49 -17.23
CA GLY A 386 13.86 21.37 -17.65
C GLY A 386 13.85 21.61 -19.16
N VAL A 387 15.01 21.99 -19.72
CA VAL A 387 15.21 22.20 -21.17
C VAL A 387 14.95 20.92 -21.94
N TRP A 388 15.54 19.82 -21.50
CA TRP A 388 15.40 18.53 -22.17
C TRP A 388 13.94 18.13 -22.32
N VAL A 389 13.16 18.20 -21.24
CA VAL A 389 11.75 17.80 -21.23
C VAL A 389 10.92 18.70 -22.16
N GLN A 390 11.08 20.01 -22.07
CA GLN A 390 10.33 20.96 -22.90
C GLN A 390 10.69 20.85 -24.39
N CYS A 391 11.93 20.50 -24.71
CA CYS A 391 12.34 20.25 -26.09
C CYS A 391 11.83 18.90 -26.60
N PHE A 392 11.91 17.85 -25.79
CA PHE A 392 11.49 16.49 -26.16
C PHE A 392 10.01 16.41 -26.54
N PHE A 393 9.13 16.99 -25.72
CA PHE A 393 7.68 16.96 -25.98
C PHE A 393 7.22 17.94 -27.07
N LYS A 394 8.12 18.77 -27.61
CA LYS A 394 7.85 19.60 -28.81
C LYS A 394 8.16 18.91 -30.12
N ILE A 395 8.75 17.72 -30.09
CA ILE A 395 8.95 16.90 -31.30
C ILE A 395 7.57 16.52 -31.85
N PRO A 396 7.27 16.70 -33.16
CA PRO A 396 5.93 16.51 -33.72
C PRO A 396 5.28 15.18 -33.33
N TYR A 397 6.04 14.07 -33.44
CA TYR A 397 5.55 12.76 -33.03
C TYR A 397 5.06 12.72 -31.57
N PHE A 398 5.79 13.31 -30.63
CA PHE A 398 5.40 13.29 -29.21
C PHE A 398 4.29 14.28 -28.90
N ALA A 399 4.31 15.46 -29.53
CA ALA A 399 3.27 16.47 -29.38
C ALA A 399 1.91 15.95 -29.85
N ASP A 400 1.88 15.23 -30.98
CA ASP A 400 0.65 14.71 -31.57
C ASP A 400 0.12 13.47 -30.83
N ASN A 401 1.01 12.58 -30.37
CA ASN A 401 0.61 11.31 -29.73
C ASN A 401 0.40 11.40 -28.21
N PHE A 402 0.94 12.43 -27.54
CA PHE A 402 0.85 12.57 -26.08
C PHE A 402 0.44 13.98 -25.64
N PRO A 403 -0.76 14.45 -26.02
CA PRO A 403 -1.23 15.81 -25.74
C PRO A 403 -1.36 16.12 -24.22
N GLN A 404 -1.45 15.08 -23.39
CA GLN A 404 -1.50 15.21 -21.93
C GLN A 404 -0.28 15.93 -21.33
N PHE A 405 0.90 15.88 -21.98
CA PHE A 405 2.08 16.61 -21.51
C PHE A 405 1.91 18.12 -21.68
N GLN A 406 1.34 18.55 -22.80
CA GLN A 406 1.05 19.97 -23.04
C GLN A 406 0.04 20.49 -22.01
N GLN A 407 -1.04 19.73 -21.75
CA GLN A 407 -2.03 20.05 -20.72
C GLN A 407 -1.39 20.17 -19.34
N LEU A 408 -0.51 19.24 -18.97
CA LEU A 408 0.21 19.27 -17.70
C LEU A 408 1.10 20.51 -17.59
N PHE A 409 1.94 20.77 -18.59
CA PHE A 409 2.84 21.93 -18.54
C PHE A 409 2.05 23.22 -18.51
N ASP A 410 0.97 23.33 -19.29
CA ASP A 410 0.10 24.49 -19.25
C ASP A 410 -0.55 24.68 -17.90
N TYR A 411 -1.09 23.62 -17.31
CA TYR A 411 -1.67 23.65 -15.98
C TYR A 411 -0.68 24.18 -14.93
N LEU A 412 0.58 23.73 -14.97
CA LEU A 412 1.59 24.08 -13.96
C LEU A 412 2.19 25.48 -14.11
N THR A 413 2.10 26.09 -15.29
CA THR A 413 2.88 27.31 -15.61
C THR A 413 2.04 28.51 -16.01
N THR A 414 0.71 28.38 -16.06
CA THR A 414 -0.21 29.49 -16.43
C THR A 414 -0.38 30.52 -15.31
N ALA A 415 -0.05 30.16 -14.06
CA ALA A 415 -0.21 31.03 -12.91
C ALA A 415 0.60 32.34 -12.99
N SER A 416 0.08 33.37 -12.30
CA SER A 416 0.80 34.63 -12.11
C SER A 416 2.14 34.39 -11.40
N LEU A 417 3.14 35.24 -11.67
CA LEU A 417 4.50 35.05 -11.14
C LEU A 417 4.55 34.88 -9.61
N PRO A 418 3.84 35.66 -8.79
CA PRO A 418 3.86 35.48 -7.33
C PRO A 418 3.26 34.13 -6.90
N VAL A 419 2.14 33.73 -7.49
CA VAL A 419 1.49 32.44 -7.20
C VAL A 419 2.38 31.29 -7.65
N PHE A 420 3.00 31.41 -8.83
CA PHE A 420 3.93 30.42 -9.34
C PHE A 420 5.15 30.25 -8.43
N ILE A 421 5.73 31.33 -7.89
CA ILE A 421 6.85 31.24 -6.94
C ILE A 421 6.41 30.55 -5.64
N ALA A 422 5.23 30.89 -5.10
CA ALA A 422 4.70 30.25 -3.90
C ALA A 422 4.46 28.75 -4.13
N PHE A 423 3.86 28.39 -5.27
CA PHE A 423 3.69 27.02 -5.73
C PHE A 423 5.04 26.31 -5.85
N LEU A 424 6.01 26.93 -6.53
CA LEU A 424 7.33 26.35 -6.78
C LEU A 424 8.03 25.94 -5.48
N ILE A 425 8.01 26.80 -4.46
CA ILE A 425 8.66 26.53 -3.19
C ILE A 425 7.88 25.46 -2.41
N LEU A 426 6.59 25.68 -2.17
CA LEU A 426 5.80 24.80 -1.30
C LEU A 426 5.59 23.42 -1.92
N HIS A 427 5.31 23.36 -3.21
CA HIS A 427 5.04 22.12 -3.91
C HIS A 427 6.28 21.23 -4.07
N SER A 428 7.45 21.84 -4.37
CA SER A 428 8.72 21.09 -4.41
C SER A 428 9.12 20.58 -3.02
N MET A 429 8.96 21.42 -1.98
CA MET A 429 9.22 20.97 -0.61
C MET A 429 8.29 19.82 -0.21
N TYR A 430 6.99 19.95 -0.46
CA TYR A 430 6.01 18.92 -0.13
C TYR A 430 6.33 17.58 -0.79
N LYS A 431 6.57 17.58 -2.11
CA LYS A 431 6.87 16.35 -2.86
C LYS A 431 8.09 15.65 -2.32
N GLU A 432 9.19 16.37 -2.12
CA GLU A 432 10.41 15.74 -1.63
C GLU A 432 10.27 15.27 -0.18
N VAL A 433 9.50 15.98 0.67
CA VAL A 433 9.18 15.51 2.03
C VAL A 433 8.39 14.20 1.95
N TYR A 434 7.34 14.15 1.14
CA TYR A 434 6.51 12.96 1.01
C TYR A 434 7.31 11.77 0.45
N PHE A 435 7.99 11.93 -0.68
CA PHE A 435 8.64 10.80 -1.33
C PHE A 435 9.97 10.40 -0.71
N ARG A 436 10.79 11.34 -0.21
CA ARG A 436 12.10 11.00 0.38
C ARG A 436 11.98 10.67 1.85
N ALA A 437 11.33 11.54 2.63
CA ALA A 437 11.26 11.35 4.07
C ALA A 437 10.22 10.29 4.47
N LEU A 438 9.07 10.22 3.79
CA LEU A 438 7.96 9.33 4.21
C LEU A 438 7.89 8.01 3.44
N ILE A 439 8.21 7.99 2.15
CA ILE A 439 8.17 6.76 1.35
C ILE A 439 9.54 6.08 1.28
N TYR A 440 10.58 6.78 0.82
CA TYR A 440 11.90 6.19 0.60
C TYR A 440 12.56 5.70 1.89
N ASN A 441 12.57 6.49 2.96
CA ASN A 441 13.12 6.07 4.26
C ASN A 441 12.35 4.90 4.89
N VAL A 442 11.08 4.70 4.53
CA VAL A 442 10.30 3.52 4.93
C VAL A 442 10.75 2.28 4.16
N LEU A 443 11.11 2.41 2.88
CA LEU A 443 11.60 1.29 2.06
C LEU A 443 13.03 0.86 2.42
N ARG A 444 13.91 1.82 2.73
CA ARG A 444 15.36 1.59 2.89
C ARG A 444 15.77 0.51 3.90
N PRO A 445 15.11 0.33 5.06
CA PRO A 445 15.44 -0.74 6.00
C PRO A 445 15.14 -2.15 5.51
N ALA A 446 14.25 -2.30 4.51
CA ALA A 446 13.80 -3.60 4.01
C ALA A 446 14.30 -3.92 2.59
N PHE A 447 14.66 -2.91 1.81
CA PHE A 447 15.06 -3.03 0.41
C PHE A 447 16.44 -2.45 0.15
N SER A 448 17.11 -2.92 -0.93
CA SER A 448 18.37 -2.34 -1.40
C SER A 448 18.17 -0.90 -1.89
N VAL A 449 19.26 -0.11 -2.00
CA VAL A 449 19.20 1.28 -2.52
C VAL A 449 18.49 1.33 -3.88
N PRO A 450 18.89 0.55 -4.91
CA PRO A 450 18.27 0.67 -6.22
C PRO A 450 16.78 0.31 -6.19
N MET A 451 16.42 -0.74 -5.45
CA MET A 451 15.03 -1.15 -5.31
C MET A 451 14.18 -0.08 -4.60
N SER A 452 14.72 0.55 -3.56
CA SER A 452 14.02 1.62 -2.83
C SER A 452 13.79 2.83 -3.72
N ILE A 453 14.77 3.23 -4.53
CA ILE A 453 14.65 4.35 -5.48
C ILE A 453 13.62 4.02 -6.57
N ILE A 454 13.69 2.84 -7.18
CA ILE A 454 12.76 2.41 -8.24
C ILE A 454 11.32 2.36 -7.72
N VAL A 455 11.10 1.68 -6.58
CA VAL A 455 9.75 1.56 -5.99
C VAL A 455 9.20 2.93 -5.60
N THR A 456 10.02 3.81 -5.02
CA THR A 456 9.59 5.19 -4.72
C THR A 456 9.24 5.95 -5.99
N GLY A 457 10.01 5.78 -7.07
CA GLY A 457 9.73 6.41 -8.37
C GLY A 457 8.41 5.94 -8.99
N ILE A 458 8.11 4.64 -8.93
CA ILE A 458 6.83 4.10 -9.41
C ILE A 458 5.66 4.65 -8.57
N ILE A 459 5.80 4.70 -7.24
CA ILE A 459 4.78 5.28 -6.35
C ILE A 459 4.59 6.77 -6.67
N TYR A 460 5.68 7.50 -6.92
CA TYR A 460 5.64 8.91 -7.36
C TYR A 460 4.83 9.08 -8.63
N GLY A 461 5.19 8.34 -9.69
CA GLY A 461 4.52 8.48 -10.99
C GLY A 461 3.08 8.00 -10.96
N GLY A 462 2.77 6.93 -10.24
CA GLY A 462 1.42 6.39 -10.15
C GLY A 462 0.47 7.31 -9.39
N LEU A 463 0.90 7.85 -8.24
CA LEU A 463 0.05 8.70 -7.40
C LEU A 463 -0.21 10.08 -8.02
N PHE A 464 0.82 10.77 -8.50
CA PHE A 464 0.67 12.15 -9.00
C PHE A 464 -0.09 12.24 -10.33
N PHE A 465 -0.07 11.17 -11.11
CA PHE A 465 -0.67 11.16 -12.45
C PHE A 465 -1.82 10.17 -12.58
N ASN A 466 -2.39 9.72 -11.45
CA ASN A 466 -3.53 8.79 -11.42
C ASN A 466 -3.33 7.57 -12.32
N TRP A 467 -2.10 7.05 -12.38
CA TRP A 467 -1.69 5.91 -13.22
C TRP A 467 -1.83 6.13 -14.74
N ASP A 468 -1.87 7.37 -15.23
CA ASP A 468 -1.69 7.65 -16.66
C ASP A 468 -0.31 7.14 -17.11
N ILE A 469 -0.29 6.13 -17.99
CA ILE A 469 0.93 5.36 -18.29
C ILE A 469 2.07 6.27 -18.78
N PRO A 470 1.89 7.16 -19.79
CA PRO A 470 2.96 8.04 -20.26
C PRO A 470 3.47 8.99 -19.17
N LEU A 471 2.57 9.66 -18.44
CA LEU A 471 2.96 10.59 -17.38
C LEU A 471 3.62 9.87 -16.21
N THR A 472 3.14 8.69 -15.82
CA THR A 472 3.72 7.86 -14.76
C THR A 472 5.15 7.43 -15.13
N ILE A 473 5.41 7.02 -16.36
CA ILE A 473 6.77 6.64 -16.80
C ILE A 473 7.70 7.85 -16.74
N TYR A 474 7.26 8.98 -17.30
CA TYR A 474 8.01 10.24 -17.28
C TYR A 474 8.36 10.68 -15.85
N ALA A 475 7.35 10.72 -14.99
CA ALA A 475 7.48 11.12 -13.60
C ALA A 475 8.39 10.19 -12.80
N SER A 476 8.27 8.88 -13.03
CA SER A 476 9.14 7.88 -12.42
C SER A 476 10.60 8.13 -12.78
N ALA A 477 10.91 8.43 -14.05
CA ALA A 477 12.27 8.70 -14.50
C ALA A 477 12.89 9.93 -13.81
N GLY A 478 12.14 11.03 -13.67
CA GLY A 478 12.58 12.20 -12.90
C GLY A 478 12.80 11.86 -11.42
N ALA A 479 11.88 11.11 -10.82
CA ALA A 479 11.96 10.70 -9.42
C ALA A 479 13.15 9.79 -9.11
N LEU A 480 13.70 9.06 -10.09
CA LEU A 480 14.95 8.31 -9.94
C LEU A 480 16.13 9.26 -9.71
N ILE A 481 16.23 10.35 -10.50
CA ILE A 481 17.30 11.34 -10.38
C ILE A 481 17.23 12.02 -9.01
N PHE A 482 16.05 12.49 -8.62
CA PHE A 482 15.83 13.09 -7.30
C PHE A 482 16.17 12.12 -6.16
N GLY A 483 15.81 10.84 -6.29
CA GLY A 483 16.15 9.80 -5.32
C GLY A 483 17.65 9.55 -5.21
N LEU A 484 18.38 9.60 -6.32
CA LEU A 484 19.85 9.52 -6.33
C LEU A 484 20.49 10.73 -5.66
N LEU A 485 20.03 11.95 -5.97
CA LEU A 485 20.52 13.18 -5.32
C LEU A 485 20.32 13.12 -3.80
N PHE A 486 19.14 12.67 -3.36
CA PHE A 486 18.85 12.48 -1.94
C PHE A 486 19.77 11.46 -1.28
N GLU A 487 19.99 10.29 -1.89
CA GLU A 487 20.88 9.26 -1.33
C GLU A 487 22.35 9.71 -1.32
N TRP A 488 22.80 10.41 -2.36
CA TRP A 488 24.20 10.85 -2.50
C TRP A 488 24.57 11.98 -1.56
N TYR A 489 23.66 12.90 -1.26
CA TYR A 489 23.96 14.04 -0.39
C TYR A 489 23.34 13.91 1.00
N ARG A 490 22.48 12.91 1.22
CA ARG A 490 21.73 12.71 2.47
C ARG A 490 21.10 14.01 2.96
N SER A 491 20.55 14.76 2.02
CA SER A 491 19.93 16.06 2.27
C SER A 491 18.71 16.18 1.38
N ILE A 492 17.59 16.58 1.97
CA ILE A 492 16.38 16.89 1.20
C ILE A 492 16.54 18.16 0.36
N TRP A 493 17.48 19.05 0.70
CA TRP A 493 17.78 20.21 -0.12
C TRP A 493 18.29 19.84 -1.51
N ALA A 494 18.92 18.66 -1.67
CA ALA A 494 19.55 18.27 -2.93
C ALA A 494 18.52 18.08 -4.06
N PRO A 495 17.46 17.27 -3.86
CA PRO A 495 16.39 17.21 -4.85
C PRO A 495 15.54 18.49 -4.88
N ILE A 496 15.30 19.19 -3.76
CA ILE A 496 14.50 20.44 -3.76
C ILE A 496 15.12 21.51 -4.66
N ILE A 497 16.43 21.76 -4.56
CA ILE A 497 17.13 22.75 -5.39
C ILE A 497 16.99 22.38 -6.87
N ASN A 498 17.22 21.12 -7.19
CA ASN A 498 17.11 20.62 -8.56
C ASN A 498 15.68 20.82 -9.11
N GLU A 499 14.68 20.47 -8.32
CA GLU A 499 13.28 20.51 -8.72
C GLU A 499 12.76 21.96 -8.88
N ILE A 500 13.12 22.86 -7.97
CA ILE A 500 12.79 24.29 -8.07
C ILE A 500 13.33 24.88 -9.39
N VAL A 501 14.60 24.57 -9.73
CA VAL A 501 15.17 25.09 -10.98
C VAL A 501 14.54 24.44 -12.21
N LEU A 502 14.18 23.16 -12.13
CA LEU A 502 13.50 22.41 -13.20
C LEU A 502 12.13 23.02 -13.53
N PHE A 503 11.27 23.24 -12.54
CA PHE A 503 9.95 23.86 -12.77
C PHE A 503 10.08 25.35 -13.15
N GLY A 504 11.04 26.07 -12.56
CA GLY A 504 11.36 27.43 -13.00
C GLY A 504 11.74 27.49 -14.48
N THR A 505 12.46 26.48 -14.97
CA THR A 505 12.81 26.36 -16.40
C THR A 505 11.57 26.11 -17.26
N TYR A 506 10.60 25.31 -16.81
CA TYR A 506 9.32 25.15 -17.53
C TYR A 506 8.58 26.48 -17.70
N PHE A 507 8.52 27.27 -16.62
CA PHE A 507 7.87 28.58 -16.66
C PHE A 507 8.56 29.55 -17.63
N VAL A 508 9.90 29.60 -17.61
CA VAL A 508 10.68 30.44 -18.54
C VAL A 508 10.49 29.97 -19.98
N MET A 509 10.58 28.67 -20.25
CA MET A 509 10.47 28.13 -21.61
C MET A 509 9.09 28.28 -22.22
N LYS A 510 8.03 28.23 -21.41
CA LYS A 510 6.68 28.56 -21.87
C LYS A 510 6.60 30.00 -22.37
N LYS A 511 7.16 30.96 -21.62
CA LYS A 511 7.16 32.38 -22.01
C LYS A 511 7.93 32.64 -23.31
N LEU A 512 8.94 31.83 -23.61
CA LEU A 512 9.70 31.94 -24.85
C LEU A 512 8.92 31.45 -26.09
N GLN A 513 7.75 30.79 -25.91
CA GLN A 513 6.88 30.30 -26.99
C GLN A 513 7.60 29.58 -28.14
N LEU A 514 8.66 28.83 -27.81
CA LEU A 514 9.53 28.20 -28.82
C LEU A 514 8.77 27.18 -29.66
N THR A 515 8.86 27.25 -30.99
CA THR A 515 8.30 26.25 -31.91
C THR A 515 9.35 25.21 -32.29
N PHE A 516 8.90 24.04 -32.75
CA PHE A 516 9.80 22.98 -33.21
C PHE A 516 10.74 23.48 -34.30
N SER A 517 12.05 23.36 -34.07
CA SER A 517 13.11 23.83 -34.95
C SER A 517 14.40 23.04 -34.72
N ALA A 518 15.37 23.17 -35.63
CA ALA A 518 16.70 22.59 -35.44
C ALA A 518 17.36 23.03 -34.12
N GLY A 519 17.09 24.26 -33.67
CA GLY A 519 17.56 24.77 -32.38
C GLY A 519 17.03 23.98 -31.18
N ILE A 520 15.78 23.50 -31.22
CA ILE A 520 15.20 22.66 -30.16
C ILE A 520 15.91 21.31 -30.09
N VAL A 521 16.24 20.70 -31.23
CA VAL A 521 16.97 19.43 -31.28
C VAL A 521 18.38 19.60 -30.72
N ILE A 522 19.08 20.68 -31.10
CA ILE A 522 20.42 21.00 -30.57
C ILE A 522 20.36 21.22 -29.06
N ALA A 523 19.38 21.99 -28.56
CA ALA A 523 19.19 22.22 -27.14
C ALA A 523 18.91 20.92 -26.36
N MET A 524 18.13 19.99 -26.94
CA MET A 524 17.86 18.67 -26.35
C MET A 524 19.13 17.81 -26.27
N VAL A 525 19.95 17.79 -27.32
CA VAL A 525 21.22 17.05 -27.31
C VAL A 525 22.20 17.66 -26.31
N ALA A 526 22.35 18.99 -26.31
CA ALA A 526 23.22 19.69 -25.38
C ALA A 526 22.81 19.45 -23.92
N SER A 527 21.51 19.56 -23.61
CA SER A 527 21.00 19.27 -22.26
C SER A 527 21.19 17.81 -21.86
N SER A 528 21.08 16.85 -22.78
CA SER A 528 21.37 15.44 -22.51
C SER A 528 22.82 15.23 -22.03
N VAL A 529 23.79 15.87 -22.71
CA VAL A 529 25.21 15.82 -22.34
C VAL A 529 25.44 16.46 -20.97
N VAL A 530 24.82 17.61 -20.71
CA VAL A 530 24.91 18.31 -19.42
C VAL A 530 24.33 17.47 -18.28
N ILE A 531 23.18 16.80 -18.49
CA ILE A 531 22.57 15.91 -17.49
C ILE A 531 23.53 14.78 -17.12
N ILE A 532 24.09 14.08 -18.12
CA ILE A 532 25.01 12.97 -17.88
C ILE A 532 26.28 13.45 -17.16
N TYR A 533 26.86 14.57 -17.62
CA TYR A 533 28.07 15.13 -17.03
C TYR A 533 27.87 15.57 -15.57
N THR A 534 26.80 16.31 -15.29
CA THR A 534 26.51 16.81 -13.94
C THR A 534 26.17 15.67 -12.99
N MET A 535 25.42 14.66 -13.43
CA MET A 535 25.16 13.44 -12.66
C MET A 535 26.45 12.70 -12.30
N TYR A 536 27.35 12.51 -13.27
CA TYR A 536 28.66 11.87 -13.02
C TYR A 536 29.52 12.69 -12.05
N TRP A 537 29.54 14.02 -12.21
CA TRP A 537 30.30 14.92 -11.34
C TRP A 537 29.81 14.87 -9.89
N LEU A 538 28.49 14.97 -9.69
CA LEU A 538 27.85 14.89 -8.36
C LEU A 538 28.11 13.53 -7.72
N TRP A 539 27.97 12.45 -8.48
CA TRP A 539 28.26 11.11 -7.99
C TRP A 539 29.70 10.95 -7.52
N LYS A 540 30.68 11.46 -8.29
CA LYS A 540 32.11 11.33 -7.97
C LYS A 540 32.52 12.13 -6.72
N ARG A 541 31.85 13.25 -6.44
CA ARG A 541 32.19 14.14 -5.32
C ARG A 541 31.39 13.94 -4.04
N ARG A 542 30.36 13.09 -4.07
CA ARG A 542 29.43 12.87 -2.96
C ARG A 542 30.11 12.64 -1.59
N GLU A 543 31.18 11.85 -1.53
CA GLU A 543 31.85 11.49 -0.26
C GLU A 543 32.64 12.69 0.31
N ILE A 544 33.38 13.38 -0.56
CA ILE A 544 34.15 14.58 -0.20
C ILE A 544 33.22 15.71 0.25
N ASP A 545 32.11 15.91 -0.46
CA ASP A 545 31.15 16.96 -0.16
C ASP A 545 30.41 16.69 1.16
N GLN A 546 30.12 15.42 1.47
CA GLN A 546 29.54 15.00 2.76
C GLN A 546 30.49 15.24 3.94
N GLU A 547 31.77 14.91 3.80
CA GLU A 547 32.78 15.15 4.84
C GLU A 547 32.96 16.65 5.13
N ASN A 548 33.01 17.47 4.08
CA ASN A 548 33.14 18.92 4.21
C ASN A 548 31.90 19.56 4.87
N ALA A 549 30.70 19.09 4.53
CA ALA A 549 29.46 19.59 5.15
C ALA A 549 29.37 19.26 6.65
N ASN A 550 29.78 18.04 7.03
CA ASN A 550 29.81 17.64 8.45
C ASN A 550 30.88 18.44 9.24
N SER A 551 32.04 18.69 8.63
CA SER A 551 33.14 19.45 9.25
C SER A 551 32.74 20.91 9.52
N ALA A 552 32.07 21.55 8.55
CA ALA A 552 31.57 22.92 8.69
C ALA A 552 30.49 23.04 9.79
N HIS A 553 29.63 22.03 9.95
CA HIS A 553 28.60 22.01 11.00
C HIS A 553 29.20 21.87 12.40
N VAL A 554 30.28 21.07 12.55
CA VAL A 554 31.02 20.95 13.81
C VAL A 554 31.73 22.27 14.15
N GLN A 555 32.37 22.92 13.16
CA GLN A 555 33.02 24.21 13.37
C GLN A 555 32.05 25.33 13.74
N ALA A 556 30.87 25.39 13.11
CA ALA A 556 29.82 26.36 13.45
C ALA A 556 29.25 26.12 14.86
N ALA A 557 29.05 24.86 15.26
CA ALA A 557 28.61 24.52 16.61
C ALA A 557 29.65 24.90 17.66
N VAL A 558 30.94 24.66 17.38
CA VAL A 558 32.05 25.09 18.25
C VAL A 558 32.13 26.60 18.36
N GLN A 559 32.02 27.36 17.25
CA GLN A 559 32.00 28.82 17.29
C GLN A 559 30.81 29.38 18.08
N SER A 560 29.62 28.78 17.94
CA SER A 560 28.44 29.20 18.70
C SER A 560 28.55 28.93 20.22
N ALA A 561 29.31 27.90 20.60
CA ALA A 561 29.58 27.56 21.99
C ALA A 561 30.70 28.41 22.62
N VAL A 562 31.56 29.04 21.80
CA VAL A 562 32.59 29.99 22.25
C VAL A 562 32.05 31.42 22.33
N SER A 563 30.91 31.72 21.67
CA SER A 563 30.22 33.01 21.70
C SER A 563 29.08 33.12 22.74
N LEU A 564 28.85 32.06 23.53
CA LEU A 564 27.97 32.02 24.71
C LEU A 564 28.85 31.97 25.96
#